data_AF-A0A1W6QC06-F1
#
_entry.id   AF-A0A1W6QC06-F1
#
_cell.length_a   1.000
_cell.length_b   1.000
_cell.length_c   1.000
_cell.angle_alpha   90.00
_cell.angle_beta   90.00
_cell.angle_gamma   90.00
#
_symmetry.space_group_name_H-M   'P 1'
#
loop_
_entity.id
_entity.type
_entity.pdbx_description
1 polymer ?
#
loop_
_entity_poly.entity_id
_entity_poly.type
_entity_poly.pdbx_seq_one_letter_code
_entity_poly.pdbx_strand_id
1 'polypeptide(L)'
;VQTCWMQLPNFRAVGDGLKDRFDGASRVLVTNRGNVRRRALLKPYNPEHKPPSKKDLVYFENSPDFCYPDHSLGHSGTLGRTCNISSLGVDGCDLMCCGRGYRSEHREE
;
A
#
# COMPACT_ATOMS: atom_id res chain seq x y z
N VAL A 1 16.29 4.92 42.94
CA VAL A 1 15.38 3.83 42.49
C VAL A 1 14.63 4.35 41.29
N GLN A 2 14.65 3.64 40.16
CA GLN A 2 13.83 3.97 38.99
C GLN A 2 12.84 2.84 38.75
N THR A 3 11.61 3.21 38.41
CA THR A 3 10.56 2.29 38.00
C THR A 3 10.28 2.49 36.51
N CYS A 4 10.20 1.38 35.78
CA CYS A 4 9.90 1.37 34.35
C CYS A 4 8.64 0.53 34.12
N TRP A 5 7.88 0.87 33.07
CA TRP A 5 6.75 0.10 32.58
C TRP A 5 6.78 0.05 31.06
N MET A 6 6.14 -0.98 30.49
CA MET A 6 5.98 -1.10 29.06
C MET A 6 4.96 -0.09 28.55
N GLN A 7 5.29 0.60 27.47
CA GLN A 7 4.40 1.56 26.81
C GLN A 7 4.40 1.31 25.30
N LEU A 8 3.27 1.57 24.67
CA LEU A 8 3.15 1.53 23.21
C LEU A 8 3.94 2.69 22.57
N PRO A 9 4.51 2.48 21.37
CA PRO A 9 5.10 3.57 20.61
C PRO A 9 4.03 4.56 20.13
N ASN A 10 4.47 5.73 19.65
CA ASN A 10 3.59 6.63 18.91
C ASN A 10 3.01 5.93 17.68
N PHE A 11 1.73 6.16 17.39
CA PHE A 11 1.03 5.53 16.28
C PHE A 11 1.69 5.80 14.92
N ARG A 12 2.37 6.95 14.72
CA ARG A 12 3.12 7.21 13.49
C ARG A 12 4.18 6.14 13.22
N ALA A 13 4.94 5.73 14.24
CA ALA A 13 5.94 4.68 14.11
C ALA A 13 5.32 3.31 13.76
N VAL A 14 4.08 3.06 14.23
CA VAL A 14 3.31 1.87 13.82
C VAL A 14 2.91 1.97 12.35
N GLY A 15 2.44 3.15 11.93
CA GLY A 15 2.07 3.44 10.55
C GLY A 15 3.23 3.26 9.58
N ASP A 16 4.40 3.81 9.91
CA ASP A 16 5.62 3.69 9.11
C ASP A 16 6.02 2.21 8.99
N GLY A 17 6.04 1.47 10.10
CA GLY A 17 6.35 0.03 10.07
C GLY A 17 5.33 -0.84 9.32
N LEU A 18 4.07 -0.38 9.18
CA LEU A 18 3.08 -1.04 8.33
C LEU A 18 3.22 -0.62 6.86
N LYS A 19 3.59 0.63 6.58
CA LYS A 19 3.85 1.13 5.23
C LYS A 19 5.04 0.41 4.60
N ASP A 20 6.11 0.17 5.35
CA ASP A 20 7.25 -0.63 4.87
C ASP A 20 6.82 -2.05 4.47
N ARG A 21 5.92 -2.66 5.25
CA ARG A 21 5.37 -4.00 4.95
C ARG A 21 4.40 -3.99 3.78
N PHE A 22 3.73 -2.87 3.54
CA PHE A 22 2.87 -2.68 2.37
C PHE A 22 3.73 -2.62 1.10
N ASP A 23 4.83 -1.88 1.12
CA ASP A 23 5.77 -1.80 -0.02
C ASP A 23 6.46 -3.13 -0.30
N GLY A 24 6.69 -3.95 0.75
CA GLY A 24 7.23 -5.30 0.66
C GLY A 24 6.20 -6.43 0.62
N ALA A 25 4.91 -6.13 0.38
CA ALA A 25 3.85 -7.13 0.47
C ALA A 25 4.03 -8.27 -0.55
N SER A 26 3.76 -9.50 -0.13
CA SER A 26 3.98 -10.69 -0.96
C SER A 26 2.73 -11.10 -1.73
N ARG A 27 2.85 -11.24 -3.06
CA ARG A 27 1.79 -11.83 -3.88
C ARG A 27 1.70 -13.33 -3.66
N VAL A 28 0.52 -13.83 -3.36
CA VAL A 28 0.27 -15.25 -3.04
C VAL A 28 -0.81 -15.87 -3.90
N LEU A 29 -0.72 -17.17 -4.10
CA LEU A 29 -1.77 -18.01 -4.65
C LEU A 29 -2.65 -18.52 -3.52
N VAL A 30 -3.97 -18.37 -3.66
CA VAL A 30 -4.96 -18.91 -2.72
C VAL A 30 -5.45 -20.24 -3.26
N THR A 31 -5.04 -21.36 -2.64
CA THR A 31 -5.56 -22.68 -3.01
C THR A 31 -6.66 -23.10 -2.05
N ASN A 32 -7.89 -23.27 -2.54
CA ASN A 32 -8.98 -23.86 -1.77
C ASN A 32 -8.90 -25.40 -1.83
N ARG A 33 -7.92 -26.00 -1.13
CA ARG A 33 -7.94 -27.46 -0.93
C ARG A 33 -8.98 -27.74 0.15
N GLY A 34 -10.14 -28.27 -0.26
CA GLY A 34 -11.38 -28.47 0.49
C GLY A 34 -11.31 -29.38 1.73
N ASN A 35 -10.38 -29.11 2.65
CA ASN A 35 -10.31 -29.74 3.95
C ASN A 35 -10.39 -28.64 5.00
N VAL A 36 -11.57 -28.53 5.62
CA VAL A 36 -12.03 -27.51 6.60
C VAL A 36 -11.05 -27.25 7.76
N ARG A 37 -10.01 -28.08 7.93
CA ARG A 37 -9.02 -28.03 9.00
C ARG A 37 -7.65 -27.44 8.60
N ARG A 38 -7.39 -27.15 7.31
CA ARG A 38 -6.14 -26.51 6.88
C ARG A 38 -6.42 -25.10 6.40
N ARG A 39 -5.83 -24.12 7.10
CA ARG A 39 -5.78 -22.71 6.70
C ARG A 39 -5.42 -22.62 5.21
N ALA A 40 -6.02 -21.67 4.50
CA ALA A 40 -5.68 -21.37 3.11
C ALA A 40 -4.14 -21.37 2.99
N LEU A 41 -3.62 -22.29 2.18
CA LEU A 41 -2.18 -22.45 2.04
C LEU A 41 -1.70 -21.33 1.13
N LEU A 42 -1.22 -20.24 1.74
CA LEU A 42 -0.65 -19.11 1.00
C LEU A 42 0.73 -19.53 0.49
N LYS A 43 0.83 -19.74 -0.82
CA LYS A 43 2.10 -19.96 -1.49
C LYS A 43 2.51 -18.70 -2.22
N PRO A 44 3.80 -18.33 -2.25
CA PRO A 44 4.29 -17.28 -3.12
C PRO A 44 3.84 -17.50 -4.56
N TYR A 45 3.45 -16.42 -5.24
CA TYR A 45 3.12 -16.44 -6.66
C TYR A 45 4.36 -16.79 -7.51
N ASN A 46 5.51 -16.22 -7.18
CA ASN A 46 6.81 -16.62 -7.74
C ASN A 46 7.50 -17.63 -6.81
N PRO A 47 7.82 -18.86 -7.27
CA PRO A 47 8.51 -19.88 -6.47
C PRO A 47 9.89 -19.48 -5.94
N GLU A 48 10.58 -18.53 -6.59
CA GLU A 48 11.91 -18.07 -6.17
C GLU A 48 11.86 -17.09 -4.99
N HIS A 49 10.67 -16.55 -4.69
CA HIS A 49 10.51 -15.63 -3.56
C HIS A 49 10.37 -16.39 -2.24
N LYS A 50 10.88 -15.76 -1.16
CA LYS A 50 10.73 -16.30 0.19
C LYS A 50 9.24 -16.38 0.57
N PRO A 51 8.79 -17.47 1.22
CA PRO A 51 7.45 -17.54 1.78
C PRO A 51 7.19 -16.42 2.80
N PRO A 52 5.99 -15.82 2.80
CA PRO A 52 5.66 -14.76 3.76
C PRO A 52 5.61 -15.31 5.19
N SER A 53 6.08 -14.50 6.13
CA SER A 53 6.01 -14.73 7.56
C SER A 53 4.67 -14.26 8.14
N LYS A 54 4.43 -14.55 9.42
CA LYS A 54 3.22 -14.08 10.15
C LYS A 54 3.13 -12.56 10.28
N LYS A 55 4.24 -11.84 10.05
CA LYS A 55 4.31 -10.37 10.18
C LYS A 55 4.14 -9.68 8.83
N ASP A 56 4.19 -10.41 7.73
CA ASP A 56 4.19 -9.81 6.39
C ASP A 56 2.76 -9.60 5.88
N LEU A 57 2.58 -8.56 5.08
CA LEU A 57 1.33 -8.33 4.37
C LEU A 57 1.34 -9.16 3.08
N VAL A 58 0.17 -9.68 2.72
CA VAL A 58 -0.01 -10.54 1.54
C VAL A 58 -1.20 -10.06 0.72
N TYR A 59 -1.12 -10.25 -0.59
CA TYR A 59 -2.21 -9.95 -1.52
C TYR A 59 -2.27 -11.02 -2.61
N PHE A 60 -3.43 -11.20 -3.25
CA PHE A 60 -3.60 -12.21 -4.31
C PHE A 60 -4.09 -11.61 -5.63
N GLU A 61 -4.85 -10.51 -5.58
CA GLU A 61 -5.30 -9.73 -6.73
C GLU A 61 -4.46 -8.48 -6.96
N ASN A 62 -4.21 -8.15 -8.23
CA ASN A 62 -3.51 -6.92 -8.56
C ASN A 62 -4.37 -5.71 -8.18
N SER A 63 -3.71 -4.64 -7.73
CA SER A 63 -4.37 -3.36 -7.52
C SER A 63 -4.90 -2.79 -8.84
N PRO A 64 -6.07 -2.12 -8.85
CA PRO A 64 -6.59 -1.47 -10.04
C PRO A 64 -5.77 -0.22 -10.40
N ASP A 65 -6.07 0.36 -11.56
CA ASP A 65 -5.57 1.69 -11.91
C ASP A 65 -6.39 2.77 -11.17
N PHE A 66 -5.71 3.58 -10.35
CA PHE A 66 -6.33 4.67 -9.59
C PHE A 66 -6.29 6.02 -10.30
N CYS A 67 -5.79 6.08 -11.54
CA CYS A 67 -5.67 7.33 -12.29
C CYS A 67 -7.02 7.96 -12.64
N TYR A 68 -8.03 7.14 -12.95
CA TYR A 68 -9.36 7.56 -13.38
C TYR A 68 -10.42 7.15 -12.36
N PRO A 69 -11.57 7.86 -12.29
CA PRO A 69 -12.68 7.46 -11.44
C PRO A 69 -13.25 6.12 -11.89
N ASP A 70 -13.43 5.21 -10.94
CA ASP A 70 -14.17 3.97 -11.12
C ASP A 70 -15.19 3.84 -9.98
N HIS A 71 -16.45 4.10 -10.30
CA HIS A 71 -17.55 4.03 -9.34
C HIS A 71 -17.87 2.58 -8.93
N SER A 72 -17.51 1.58 -9.74
CA SER A 72 -17.74 0.18 -9.42
C SER A 72 -16.79 -0.32 -8.33
N LEU A 73 -15.57 0.20 -8.30
CA LEU A 73 -14.56 -0.07 -7.28
C LEU A 73 -14.52 0.97 -6.15
N GLY A 74 -15.25 2.09 -6.31
CA GLY A 74 -15.45 3.10 -5.27
C GLY A 74 -14.32 4.11 -5.14
N HIS A 75 -13.51 4.34 -6.19
CA HIS A 75 -12.46 5.37 -6.18
C HIS A 75 -12.73 6.50 -7.17
N SER A 76 -12.32 7.72 -6.80
CA SER A 76 -12.61 8.95 -7.56
C SER A 76 -11.54 9.32 -8.60
N GLY A 77 -10.47 8.53 -8.73
CA GLY A 77 -9.32 8.88 -9.56
C GLY A 77 -8.39 9.89 -8.88
N THR A 78 -7.45 10.48 -9.63
CA THR A 78 -6.48 11.46 -9.10
C THR A 78 -6.76 12.91 -9.50
N LEU A 79 -7.85 13.18 -10.21
CA LEU A 79 -8.20 14.55 -10.62
C LEU A 79 -8.44 15.45 -9.40
N GLY A 80 -7.86 16.65 -9.42
CA GLY A 80 -8.00 17.63 -8.33
C GLY A 80 -7.13 17.37 -7.10
N ARG A 81 -6.27 16.32 -7.13
CA ARG A 81 -5.30 16.10 -6.05
C ARG A 81 -4.10 17.04 -6.19
N THR A 82 -3.61 17.52 -5.07
CA THR A 82 -2.34 18.24 -4.98
C THR A 82 -1.18 17.31 -5.28
N CYS A 83 -0.20 17.79 -6.03
CA CYS A 83 1.05 17.10 -6.34
C CYS A 83 2.25 18.00 -6.07
N ASN A 84 3.42 17.39 -5.93
CA ASN A 84 4.69 18.06 -5.71
C ASN A 84 5.52 18.07 -7.01
N ILE A 85 5.79 19.25 -7.57
CA ILE A 85 6.52 19.40 -8.83
C ILE A 85 7.98 18.92 -8.71
N SER A 86 8.57 19.03 -7.53
CA SER A 86 9.97 18.64 -7.30
C SER A 86 10.17 17.16 -7.00
N SER A 87 9.08 16.41 -6.75
CA SER A 87 9.17 14.99 -6.42
C SER A 87 9.14 14.13 -7.68
N LEU A 88 10.02 13.13 -7.71
CA LEU A 88 10.01 12.05 -8.71
C LEU A 88 9.19 10.83 -8.23
N GLY A 89 8.65 10.89 -7.01
CA GLY A 89 7.88 9.82 -6.38
C GLY A 89 6.39 9.87 -6.71
N VAL A 90 5.60 9.07 -5.99
CA VAL A 90 4.14 8.95 -6.20
C VAL A 90 3.35 10.22 -5.87
N ASP A 91 3.94 11.14 -5.09
CA ASP A 91 3.45 12.49 -4.84
C ASP A 91 3.86 13.48 -5.93
N GLY A 92 4.79 13.09 -6.80
CA GLY A 92 5.25 13.83 -7.97
C GLY A 92 4.13 14.08 -8.97
N CYS A 93 4.10 15.25 -9.60
CA CYS A 93 3.02 15.59 -10.53
C CYS A 93 2.96 14.68 -11.75
N ASP A 94 4.08 14.13 -12.22
CA ASP A 94 4.10 13.20 -13.35
C ASP A 94 3.36 11.89 -13.03
N LEU A 95 3.58 11.33 -11.83
CA LEU A 95 2.93 10.10 -11.38
C LEU A 95 1.53 10.36 -10.82
N MET A 96 1.35 11.37 -9.98
CA MET A 96 0.06 11.67 -9.36
C MET A 96 -0.99 12.09 -10.38
N CYS A 97 -0.61 12.87 -11.40
CA CYS A 97 -1.51 13.29 -12.46
C CYS A 97 -1.53 12.31 -13.66
N CYS A 98 -0.79 11.19 -13.56
CA CYS A 98 -0.74 10.13 -14.57
C CYS A 98 -0.40 10.65 -15.98
N GLY A 99 0.57 11.57 -16.07
CA GLY A 99 1.00 12.17 -17.33
C GLY A 99 0.00 13.13 -18.00
N ARG A 100 -1.16 13.43 -17.38
CA ARG A 100 -2.16 14.35 -17.94
C ARG A 100 -1.79 15.84 -17.82
N GLY A 101 -0.64 16.14 -17.21
CA GLY A 101 -0.24 17.49 -16.83
C GLY A 101 -0.87 17.96 -15.52
N TYR A 102 -0.48 19.16 -15.08
CA TYR A 102 -0.93 19.77 -13.84
C TYR A 102 -1.01 21.30 -13.98
N ARG A 103 -1.79 21.93 -13.09
CA ARG A 103 -1.86 23.38 -12.96
C ARG A 103 -1.18 23.79 -11.66
N SER A 104 -0.28 24.77 -11.73
CA SER A 104 0.27 25.44 -10.55
C SER A 104 -0.65 26.59 -10.16
N GLU A 105 -1.03 26.65 -8.89
CA GLU A 105 -1.73 27.80 -8.30
C GLU A 105 -0.87 28.33 -7.15
N HIS A 106 -0.49 29.61 -7.23
CA HIS A 106 0.16 30.29 -6.11
C HIS A 106 -0.95 30.87 -5.24
N ARG A 107 -1.19 30.24 -4.08
CA ARG A 107 -2.04 30.85 -3.06
C ARG A 107 -1.19 31.87 -2.31
N GLU A 108 -1.46 33.16 -2.53
CA GLU A 108 -1.00 34.20 -1.60
C GLU A 108 -1.66 33.92 -0.24
N GLU A 109 -0.83 33.87 0.79
CA GLU A 109 -1.25 33.69 2.18
C GLU A 109 -1.19 35.02 2.92
#